data_AF-A0A2V2AAN0-F1
#
_entry.id   AF-A0A2V2AAN0-F1
#
_cell.length_a   1.000
_cell.length_b   1.000
_cell.length_c   1.000
_cell.angle_alpha   90.00
_cell.angle_beta   90.00
_cell.angle_gamma   90.00
#
_symmetry.space_group_name_H-M   'P 1'
#
loop_
_entity.id
_entity.type
_entity.pdbx_description
1 polymer ?
#
loop_
_entity_poly.entity_id
_entity_poly.type
_entity_poly.pdbx_seq_one_letter_code
_entity_poly.pdbx_strand_id
1 'polypeptide(L)'
;MGLSMSSSLYRTIGKLVADNRMTFFGALSKTNSVFYVYVLCEPPIRNEVRPFYVGIGQLDRVFAHELEAKRPYSIGAKVEKIRQIWDAGGEVIRVIDGFFPWEPWEREEELINLYGLIKDGTGILANEQRYSPSHVRDGVELRKYADEGNELPSNFIRRDVRLQIGPRSPSSQTSVYGKICSVLTKSPGVTGAELVELLLNVDFSANKSAYTKSGVVSRPWLAKYIDGGFYEKNHCIQEFQSSAG
;
A
#
# COMPACT_ATOMS: atom_id res chain seq x y z
N MET A 1 -14.93 32.96 19.27
CA MET A 1 -15.04 33.44 17.87
C MET A 1 -14.43 32.36 16.99
N GLY A 2 -15.27 31.55 16.34
CA GLY A 2 -14.83 30.46 15.48
C GLY A 2 -14.42 31.03 14.12
N LEU A 3 -13.13 30.91 13.78
CA LEU A 3 -12.66 31.18 12.44
C LEU A 3 -13.24 30.10 11.52
N SER A 4 -14.26 30.47 10.77
CA SER A 4 -14.69 29.76 9.57
C SER A 4 -13.49 29.69 8.64
N MET A 5 -12.90 28.50 8.50
CA MET A 5 -11.86 28.28 7.50
C MET A 5 -12.51 28.38 6.13
N SER A 6 -12.27 29.53 5.50
CA SER A 6 -12.58 29.80 4.11
C SER A 6 -12.10 28.62 3.26
N SER A 7 -13.06 27.96 2.59
CA SER A 7 -12.78 27.00 1.53
C SER A 7 -12.04 27.73 0.42
N SER A 8 -10.73 27.79 0.54
CA SER A 8 -9.85 28.43 -0.43
C SER A 8 -10.01 27.71 -1.77
N LEU A 9 -10.68 28.39 -2.69
CA LEU A 9 -11.02 27.96 -4.05
C LEU A 9 -9.73 27.89 -4.88
N TYR A 10 -9.01 26.79 -4.76
CA TYR A 10 -7.98 26.44 -5.74
C TYR A 10 -8.65 25.74 -6.91
N ARG A 11 -8.17 25.99 -8.14
CA ARG A 11 -8.77 25.39 -9.35
C ARG A 11 -8.53 23.89 -9.34
N THR A 12 -9.47 23.13 -8.80
CA THR A 12 -9.53 21.67 -8.94
C THR A 12 -10.52 21.27 -10.03
N ILE A 13 -10.88 22.17 -10.97
CA ILE A 13 -11.87 22.01 -12.06
C ILE A 13 -12.83 20.82 -11.85
N GLY A 14 -13.88 21.06 -11.05
CA GLY A 14 -14.95 20.09 -10.81
C GLY A 14 -14.61 18.88 -9.91
N LYS A 15 -13.39 18.80 -9.38
CA LYS A 15 -12.97 17.73 -8.45
C LYS A 15 -13.21 18.12 -6.99
N LEU A 16 -13.59 17.13 -6.19
CA LEU A 16 -13.84 17.28 -4.75
C LEU A 16 -12.52 17.43 -3.99
N VAL A 17 -12.44 18.41 -3.10
CA VAL A 17 -11.37 18.52 -2.10
C VAL A 17 -11.85 17.88 -0.80
N ALA A 18 -11.15 16.84 -0.34
CA ALA A 18 -11.42 16.14 0.90
C ALA A 18 -10.67 16.81 2.06
N ASP A 19 -11.26 17.89 2.57
CA ASP A 19 -10.76 18.66 3.70
C ASP A 19 -10.77 17.83 5.00
N ASN A 20 -11.84 17.07 5.24
CA ASN A 20 -11.98 16.21 6.41
C ASN A 20 -12.71 14.90 6.12
N ARG A 21 -12.71 13.98 7.09
CA ARG A 21 -13.33 12.66 6.94
C ARG A 21 -14.84 12.75 6.74
N MET A 22 -15.55 13.63 7.45
CA MET A 22 -17.02 13.71 7.37
C MET A 22 -17.48 14.18 5.99
N THR A 23 -16.87 15.24 5.46
CA THR A 23 -17.19 15.76 4.13
C THR A 23 -16.87 14.74 3.05
N PHE A 24 -15.72 14.07 3.16
CA PHE A 24 -15.33 12.98 2.27
C PHE A 24 -16.35 11.84 2.29
N PHE A 25 -16.70 11.30 3.46
CA PHE A 25 -17.66 10.21 3.57
C PHE A 25 -19.07 10.63 3.14
N GLY A 26 -19.47 11.87 3.41
CA GLY A 26 -20.74 12.44 2.94
C GLY A 26 -20.81 12.62 1.43
N ALA A 27 -19.67 12.81 0.74
CA ALA A 27 -19.60 12.80 -0.71
C ALA A 27 -19.60 11.38 -1.27
N LEU A 28 -18.79 10.48 -0.69
CA LEU A 28 -18.69 9.07 -1.10
C LEU A 28 -20.06 8.36 -0.98
N SER A 29 -20.82 8.61 0.09
CA SER A 29 -22.14 8.00 0.32
C SER A 29 -23.22 8.42 -0.68
N LYS A 30 -23.02 9.54 -1.39
CA LYS A 30 -23.91 9.99 -2.48
C LYS A 30 -23.59 9.30 -3.80
N THR A 31 -22.56 8.46 -3.84
CA THR A 31 -22.16 7.70 -5.02
C THR A 31 -22.49 6.22 -4.82
N ASN A 32 -22.77 5.49 -5.89
CA ASN A 32 -22.80 4.02 -5.88
C ASN A 32 -21.39 3.41 -6.04
N SER A 33 -20.35 4.13 -5.63
CA SER A 33 -18.96 3.76 -5.81
C SER A 33 -18.34 3.33 -4.49
N VAL A 34 -17.52 2.29 -4.53
CA VAL A 34 -16.71 1.83 -3.39
C VAL A 34 -15.23 2.16 -3.56
N PHE A 35 -14.83 2.58 -4.77
CA PHE A 35 -13.49 3.01 -5.10
C PHE A 35 -13.45 4.48 -5.47
N TYR A 36 -12.28 5.07 -5.30
CA TYR A 36 -11.98 6.42 -5.76
C TYR A 36 -10.50 6.55 -6.10
N VAL A 37 -10.19 7.45 -7.03
CA VAL A 37 -8.82 7.92 -7.27
C VAL A 37 -8.63 9.22 -6.52
N TYR A 38 -7.55 9.31 -5.75
CA TYR A 38 -7.17 10.53 -5.05
C TYR A 38 -5.76 10.98 -5.44
N VAL A 39 -5.55 12.28 -5.35
CA VAL A 39 -4.28 12.96 -5.57
C VAL A 39 -3.96 13.73 -4.30
N LEU A 40 -2.76 13.51 -3.75
CA LEU A 40 -2.24 14.34 -2.67
C LEU A 40 -1.40 15.46 -3.28
N CYS A 41 -1.66 16.67 -2.84
CA CYS A 41 -1.02 17.88 -3.34
C CYS A 41 -0.37 18.68 -2.21
N GLU A 42 0.69 19.40 -2.57
CA GLU A 42 1.29 20.43 -1.72
C GLU A 42 0.29 21.56 -1.46
N PRO A 43 0.47 22.32 -0.36
CA PRO A 43 -0.24 23.57 -0.19
C PRO A 43 -0.05 24.46 -1.43
N PRO A 44 -1.11 25.11 -1.89
CA PRO A 44 -1.09 25.83 -3.14
C PRO A 44 -0.21 27.08 -3.07
N ILE A 45 0.50 27.31 -4.16
CA ILE A 45 1.33 28.50 -4.35
C ILE A 45 0.70 29.28 -5.51
N ARG A 46 0.37 30.56 -5.30
CA ARG A 46 -0.28 31.42 -6.31
C ARG A 46 -1.57 30.81 -6.89
N ASN A 47 -2.36 30.15 -6.03
CA ASN A 47 -3.60 29.45 -6.36
C ASN A 47 -3.45 28.18 -7.23
N GLU A 48 -2.23 27.67 -7.40
CA GLU A 48 -1.96 26.42 -8.10
C GLU A 48 -1.62 25.31 -7.10
N VAL A 49 -2.30 24.17 -7.22
CA VAL A 49 -1.99 22.97 -6.44
C VAL A 49 -0.98 22.12 -7.20
N ARG A 50 0.05 21.64 -6.49
CA ARG A 50 1.06 20.77 -7.10
C ARG A 50 0.89 19.33 -6.59
N PRO A 51 0.58 18.36 -7.45
CA PRO A 51 0.45 16.98 -7.03
C PRO A 51 1.82 16.39 -6.70
N PHE A 52 1.87 15.52 -5.69
CA PHE A 52 3.06 14.77 -5.33
C PHE A 52 2.79 13.27 -5.15
N TYR A 53 1.52 12.84 -5.14
CA TYR A 53 1.16 11.43 -5.04
C TYR A 53 -0.21 11.18 -5.67
N VAL A 54 -0.37 10.03 -6.32
CA VAL A 54 -1.66 9.54 -6.83
C VAL A 54 -1.92 8.16 -6.21
N GLY A 55 -3.18 7.87 -5.85
CA GLY A 55 -3.53 6.56 -5.33
C GLY A 55 -4.98 6.18 -5.59
N ILE A 56 -5.23 4.88 -5.62
CA ILE A 56 -6.57 4.30 -5.48
C ILE A 56 -6.89 4.08 -4.00
N GLY A 57 -8.12 4.41 -3.63
CA GLY A 57 -8.62 4.29 -2.27
C GLY A 57 -9.98 3.61 -2.17
N GLN A 58 -10.21 3.05 -0.99
CA GLN A 58 -11.52 2.68 -0.46
C GLN A 58 -11.58 3.21 0.97
N LEU A 59 -12.79 3.41 1.50
CA LEU A 59 -12.99 3.88 2.88
C LEU A 59 -12.12 5.14 3.15
N ASP A 60 -11.36 5.20 4.24
CA ASP A 60 -10.52 6.34 4.62
C ASP A 60 -9.09 6.30 4.08
N ARG A 61 -8.80 5.47 3.04
CA ARG A 61 -7.43 5.29 2.52
C ARG A 61 -6.72 6.59 2.15
N VAL A 62 -7.44 7.61 1.66
CA VAL A 62 -6.87 8.95 1.36
C VAL A 62 -6.22 9.61 2.58
N PHE A 63 -6.68 9.34 3.80
CA PHE A 63 -6.14 9.88 5.06
C PHE A 63 -5.06 8.97 5.67
N ALA A 64 -4.96 7.72 5.23
CA ALA A 64 -4.08 6.73 5.85
C ALA A 64 -2.59 7.08 5.70
N HIS A 65 -2.20 7.80 4.65
CA HIS A 65 -0.80 8.17 4.41
C HIS A 65 -0.29 9.20 5.41
N GLU A 66 -1.15 10.10 5.88
CA GLU A 66 -0.80 11.03 6.94
C GLU A 66 -0.71 10.32 8.29
N LEU A 67 -1.59 9.36 8.57
CA LEU A 67 -1.43 8.51 9.76
C LEU A 67 -0.13 7.70 9.72
N GLU A 68 0.29 7.25 8.54
CA GLU A 68 1.59 6.61 8.32
C GLU A 68 2.74 7.58 8.58
N ALA A 69 2.66 8.82 8.10
CA ALA A 69 3.70 9.83 8.25
C ALA A 69 3.90 10.30 9.70
N LYS A 70 2.85 10.24 10.53
CA LYS A 70 2.94 10.49 11.98
C LYS A 70 3.78 9.45 12.73
N ARG A 71 4.00 8.26 12.15
CA ARG A 71 4.82 7.22 12.79
C ARG A 71 6.30 7.51 12.50
N PRO A 72 7.16 7.68 13.52
CA PRO A 72 8.54 8.10 13.32
C PRO A 72 9.39 7.09 12.54
N TYR A 73 9.03 5.80 12.59
CA TYR A 73 9.74 4.72 11.89
C TYR A 73 9.25 4.48 10.45
N SER A 74 8.18 5.16 10.00
CA SER A 74 7.76 5.08 8.59
C SER A 74 8.75 5.85 7.72
N ILE A 75 9.22 5.23 6.65
CA ILE A 75 10.17 5.80 5.71
C ILE A 75 9.65 5.70 4.28
N GLY A 76 9.99 6.68 3.44
CA GLY A 76 9.68 6.66 2.00
C GLY A 76 9.37 8.06 1.46
N ALA A 77 9.58 8.28 0.16
CA ALA A 77 9.50 9.60 -0.47
C ALA A 77 8.16 10.32 -0.20
N LYS A 78 7.04 9.58 -0.28
CA LYS A 78 5.69 10.08 0.04
C LYS A 78 5.55 10.52 1.51
N VAL A 79 6.06 9.72 2.44
CA VAL A 79 5.98 10.02 3.88
C VAL A 79 6.83 11.25 4.22
N GLU A 80 8.05 11.31 3.69
CA GLU A 80 8.91 12.48 3.92
C GLU A 80 8.33 13.75 3.31
N LYS A 81 7.72 13.67 2.12
CA LYS A 81 7.03 14.81 1.50
C LYS A 81 5.88 15.33 2.38
N ILE A 82 5.09 14.45 2.99
CA ILE A 82 4.02 14.84 3.92
C ILE A 82 4.60 15.56 5.15
N ARG A 83 5.68 15.03 5.73
CA ARG A 83 6.34 15.68 6.89
C ARG A 83 6.91 17.04 6.53
N GLN A 84 7.57 17.18 5.38
CA GLN A 84 8.08 18.46 4.88
C GLN A 84 6.97 19.51 4.77
N ILE A 85 5.78 19.12 4.31
CA ILE A 85 4.62 20.03 4.25
C ILE A 85 4.21 20.50 5.65
N TRP A 86 4.14 19.59 6.62
CA TRP A 86 3.79 19.93 8.01
C TRP A 86 4.86 20.76 8.71
N ASP A 87 6.14 20.46 8.51
CA ASP A 87 7.26 21.20 9.10
C ASP A 87 7.30 22.65 8.58
N ALA A 88 6.83 22.88 7.35
CA ALA A 88 6.63 24.20 6.76
C ALA A 88 5.34 24.91 7.24
N GLY A 89 4.57 24.30 8.15
CA GLY A 89 3.31 24.83 8.67
C GLY A 89 2.11 24.69 7.71
N GLY A 90 2.24 23.87 6.66
CA GLY A 90 1.19 23.62 5.68
C GLY A 90 0.35 22.38 5.97
N GLU A 91 -0.68 22.18 5.14
CA GLU A 91 -1.52 20.98 5.17
C GLU A 91 -1.52 20.26 3.82
N VAL A 92 -1.60 18.93 3.85
CA VAL A 92 -1.74 18.11 2.65
C VAL A 92 -3.13 18.31 2.05
N ILE A 93 -3.18 18.74 0.79
CA ILE A 93 -4.43 18.88 0.06
C ILE A 93 -4.79 17.53 -0.56
N ARG A 94 -6.02 17.06 -0.34
CA ARG A 94 -6.53 15.78 -0.84
C ARG A 94 -7.58 16.06 -1.91
N VAL A 95 -7.26 15.75 -3.17
CA VAL A 95 -8.19 15.94 -4.28
C VAL A 95 -8.71 14.58 -4.73
N ILE A 96 -10.03 14.41 -4.81
CA ILE A 96 -10.64 13.21 -5.38
C ILE A 96 -10.81 13.43 -6.88
N ASP A 97 -10.02 12.72 -7.69
CA ASP A 97 -10.11 12.79 -9.14
C ASP A 97 -11.39 12.12 -9.65
N GLY A 98 -11.85 11.03 -9.03
CA GLY A 98 -13.10 10.40 -9.44
C GLY A 98 -13.54 9.30 -8.48
N PHE A 99 -14.82 8.93 -8.59
CA PHE A 99 -15.45 7.82 -7.89
C PHE A 99 -15.78 6.71 -8.88
N PHE A 100 -15.53 5.46 -8.50
CA PHE A 100 -15.62 4.32 -9.39
C PHE A 100 -16.30 3.11 -8.71
N PRO A 101 -17.20 2.41 -9.42
CA PRO A 101 -17.82 1.17 -8.93
C PRO A 101 -16.86 -0.02 -8.91
N TRP A 102 -15.80 -0.02 -9.73
CA TRP A 102 -14.72 -1.01 -9.76
C TRP A 102 -13.34 -0.35 -9.57
N GLU A 103 -12.29 -1.16 -9.40
CA GLU A 103 -10.92 -0.65 -9.21
C GLU A 103 -10.44 0.13 -10.44
N PRO A 104 -10.16 1.45 -10.32
CA PRO A 104 -9.88 2.33 -11.45
C PRO A 104 -8.39 2.38 -11.80
N TRP A 105 -7.79 1.22 -12.03
CA TRP A 105 -6.36 1.09 -12.29
C TRP A 105 -5.86 1.92 -13.47
N GLU A 106 -6.61 1.88 -14.59
CA GLU A 106 -6.30 2.65 -15.79
C GLU A 106 -6.22 4.15 -15.47
N ARG A 107 -7.13 4.64 -14.62
CA ARG A 107 -7.15 6.07 -14.26
C ARG A 107 -5.98 6.47 -13.37
N GLU A 108 -5.58 5.62 -12.43
CA GLU A 108 -4.36 5.86 -11.64
C GLU A 108 -3.12 5.90 -12.54
N GLU A 109 -3.02 4.96 -13.48
CA GLU A 109 -1.92 4.90 -14.44
C GLU A 109 -1.88 6.12 -15.37
N GLU A 110 -3.02 6.54 -15.91
CA GLU A 110 -3.14 7.77 -16.71
C GLU A 110 -2.56 8.99 -15.97
N LEU A 111 -2.92 9.17 -14.70
CA LEU A 111 -2.42 10.29 -13.89
C LEU A 111 -0.93 10.13 -13.56
N ILE A 112 -0.46 8.93 -13.29
CA ILE A 112 0.97 8.66 -13.05
C ILE A 112 1.78 8.99 -14.31
N ASN A 113 1.30 8.60 -15.48
CA ASN A 113 1.96 8.90 -16.75
C ASN A 113 1.88 10.40 -17.10
N LEU A 114 0.78 11.06 -16.76
CA LEU A 114 0.60 12.51 -16.95
C LEU A 114 1.59 13.33 -16.11
N TYR A 115 1.77 13.00 -14.83
CA TYR A 115 2.60 13.79 -13.92
C TYR A 115 4.05 13.30 -13.80
N GLY A 116 4.32 12.05 -14.19
CA GLY A 116 5.63 11.40 -14.12
C GLY A 116 6.12 11.10 -12.71
N LEU A 117 7.12 10.22 -12.60
CA LEU A 117 7.67 9.74 -11.33
C LEU A 117 9.06 10.32 -11.06
N ILE A 118 9.32 10.70 -9.80
CA ILE A 118 10.63 11.19 -9.34
C ILE A 118 11.71 10.13 -9.54
N LYS A 119 11.44 8.90 -9.10
CA LYS A 119 12.42 7.79 -9.16
C LYS A 119 12.86 7.41 -10.58
N ASP A 120 12.04 7.74 -11.57
CA ASP A 120 12.34 7.47 -12.98
C ASP A 120 12.89 8.72 -13.69
N GLY A 121 13.04 9.86 -12.98
CA GLY A 121 13.44 11.14 -13.56
C GLY A 121 12.42 11.73 -14.54
N THR A 122 11.17 11.27 -14.52
CA THR A 122 10.13 11.63 -15.51
C THR A 122 9.14 12.66 -15.00
N GLY A 123 9.13 12.95 -13.69
CA GLY A 123 8.20 13.93 -13.15
C GLY A 123 8.22 14.09 -11.63
N ILE A 124 7.07 14.40 -11.06
CA ILE A 124 6.95 15.00 -9.72
C ILE A 124 6.33 14.09 -8.66
N LEU A 125 5.79 12.93 -9.04
CA LEU A 125 5.14 12.04 -8.10
C LEU A 125 6.15 11.20 -7.31
N ALA A 126 5.90 11.08 -6.01
CA ALA A 126 6.61 10.25 -5.05
C ALA A 126 6.07 8.80 -4.99
N ASN A 127 5.30 8.38 -6.01
CA ASN A 127 4.81 7.02 -6.14
C ASN A 127 5.99 6.03 -6.32
N GLU A 128 6.13 5.07 -5.41
CA GLU A 128 7.13 4.00 -5.50
C GLU A 128 6.71 2.88 -6.45
N GLN A 129 5.41 2.71 -6.67
CA GLN A 129 4.86 1.64 -7.49
C GLN A 129 4.25 2.24 -8.76
N ARG A 130 4.62 1.67 -9.91
CA ARG A 130 3.79 1.73 -11.12
C ARG A 130 2.80 0.57 -11.03
N TYR A 131 1.53 0.86 -11.30
CA TYR A 131 0.58 -0.21 -11.63
C TYR A 131 1.15 -1.01 -12.80
N SER A 132 0.97 -2.33 -12.75
CA SER A 132 1.28 -3.23 -13.85
C SER A 132 -0.04 -3.89 -14.17
N PRO A 133 -0.62 -3.62 -15.36
CA PRO A 133 -1.86 -4.26 -15.78
C PRO A 133 -1.79 -5.77 -15.60
N SER A 134 -2.90 -6.36 -15.17
CA SER A 134 -3.07 -7.79 -15.31
C SER A 134 -3.27 -8.16 -16.77
N HIS A 135 -2.70 -9.27 -17.25
CA HIS A 135 -2.99 -9.84 -18.56
C HIS A 135 -3.58 -11.22 -18.42
N VAL A 136 -4.47 -11.61 -19.34
CA VAL A 136 -5.03 -12.97 -19.36
C VAL A 136 -4.15 -13.86 -20.22
N ARG A 137 -3.70 -14.99 -19.67
CA ARG A 137 -2.99 -16.06 -20.37
C ARG A 137 -3.69 -17.39 -20.07
N ASP A 138 -4.10 -18.10 -21.10
CA ASP A 138 -4.79 -19.40 -20.99
C ASP A 138 -6.02 -19.38 -20.05
N GLY A 139 -6.79 -18.29 -20.08
CA GLY A 139 -7.97 -18.10 -19.21
C GLY A 139 -7.65 -17.70 -17.76
N VAL A 140 -6.37 -17.56 -17.41
CA VAL A 140 -5.90 -17.12 -16.10
C VAL A 140 -5.45 -15.67 -16.17
N GLU A 141 -5.98 -14.82 -15.28
CA GLU A 141 -5.51 -13.43 -15.14
C GLU A 141 -4.21 -13.41 -14.34
N LEU A 142 -3.11 -13.09 -15.02
CA LEU A 142 -1.76 -12.93 -14.54
C LEU A 142 -1.52 -11.47 -14.13
N ARG A 143 -0.79 -11.22 -13.04
CA ARG A 143 -0.35 -9.89 -12.59
C ARG A 143 1.16 -9.88 -12.37
N LYS A 144 1.79 -8.70 -12.38
CA LYS A 144 3.24 -8.33 -12.23
C LYS A 144 4.36 -9.40 -12.08
N TYR A 145 4.18 -10.53 -11.40
CA TYR A 145 5.18 -11.63 -11.30
C TYR A 145 4.67 -13.01 -11.73
N ALA A 146 3.47 -13.13 -12.31
CA ALA A 146 2.92 -14.42 -12.67
C ALA A 146 3.60 -15.04 -13.91
N ASP A 147 4.41 -14.27 -14.64
CA ASP A 147 5.28 -14.77 -15.72
C ASP A 147 6.59 -15.42 -15.21
N GLU A 148 6.93 -15.33 -13.91
CA GLU A 148 8.14 -15.94 -13.33
C GLU A 148 7.95 -17.42 -12.94
N GLY A 149 6.79 -18.01 -13.22
CA GLY A 149 6.40 -19.33 -12.71
C GLY A 149 5.98 -19.29 -11.24
N ASN A 150 5.42 -20.38 -10.72
CA ASN A 150 4.99 -20.49 -9.31
C ASN A 150 5.94 -21.37 -8.47
N GLU A 151 7.21 -21.42 -8.88
CA GLU A 151 8.27 -22.09 -8.14
C GLU A 151 8.84 -21.16 -7.05
N LEU A 152 9.46 -21.73 -6.03
CA LEU A 152 10.20 -20.94 -5.04
C LEU A 152 11.42 -20.31 -5.72
N PRO A 153 11.59 -18.99 -5.65
CA PRO A 153 12.66 -18.33 -6.37
C PRO A 153 14.02 -18.72 -5.76
N SER A 154 15.03 -18.87 -6.62
CA SER A 154 16.39 -19.28 -6.23
C SER A 154 17.08 -18.26 -5.33
N ASN A 155 16.64 -17.00 -5.36
CA ASN A 155 17.15 -15.92 -4.52
C ASN A 155 16.37 -15.73 -3.20
N PHE A 156 15.50 -16.66 -2.81
CA PHE A 156 14.82 -16.62 -1.52
C PHE A 156 15.83 -16.80 -0.37
N ILE A 157 16.18 -15.71 0.31
CA ILE A 157 17.32 -15.67 1.23
C ILE A 157 17.08 -16.58 2.44
N ARG A 158 15.84 -16.64 2.93
CA ARG A 158 15.46 -17.40 4.12
C ARG A 158 14.90 -18.79 3.82
N ARG A 159 15.15 -19.33 2.62
CA ARG A 159 14.60 -20.61 2.16
C ARG A 159 14.78 -21.75 3.18
N ASP A 160 16.00 -21.98 3.63
CA ASP A 160 16.36 -23.11 4.50
C ASP A 160 16.55 -22.70 5.98
N VAL A 161 16.27 -21.43 6.30
CA VAL A 161 16.39 -20.89 7.66
C VAL A 161 15.16 -21.26 8.46
N ARG A 162 15.34 -21.82 9.66
CA ARG A 162 14.24 -22.10 10.60
C ARG A 162 13.73 -20.81 11.23
N LEU A 163 12.42 -20.63 11.27
CA LEU A 163 11.78 -19.34 11.58
C LEU A 163 10.91 -19.40 12.84
N GLN A 164 10.77 -18.25 13.50
CA GLN A 164 9.78 -18.00 14.56
C GLN A 164 9.23 -16.58 14.50
N ILE A 165 8.24 -16.28 15.35
CA ILE A 165 7.73 -14.92 15.52
C ILE A 165 8.84 -13.99 16.01
N GLY A 166 8.94 -12.82 15.37
CA GLY A 166 9.88 -11.76 15.72
C GLY A 166 9.36 -10.87 16.86
N PRO A 167 10.16 -9.88 17.30
CA PRO A 167 9.83 -9.02 18.44
C PRO A 167 8.74 -8.00 18.14
N ARG A 168 8.43 -7.70 16.87
CA ARG A 168 7.36 -6.76 16.51
C ARG A 168 6.08 -7.48 16.17
N SER A 169 4.98 -7.00 16.72
CA SER A 169 3.65 -7.49 16.38
C SER A 169 3.16 -6.89 15.05
N PRO A 170 2.45 -7.68 14.24
CA PRO A 170 1.81 -7.18 13.02
C PRO A 170 0.71 -6.17 13.36
N SER A 171 0.43 -5.26 12.43
CA SER A 171 -0.59 -4.20 12.62
C SER A 171 -2.03 -4.72 12.76
N SER A 172 -2.29 -5.94 12.27
CA SER A 172 -3.57 -6.64 12.40
C SER A 172 -3.35 -8.13 12.13
N GLN A 173 -4.16 -9.00 12.76
CA GLN A 173 -4.20 -10.43 12.47
C GLN A 173 -4.63 -10.74 11.02
N THR A 174 -5.39 -9.84 10.40
CA THR A 174 -5.84 -9.99 9.01
C THR A 174 -4.84 -9.47 7.98
N SER A 175 -3.78 -8.79 8.42
CA SER A 175 -2.69 -8.36 7.53
C SER A 175 -1.86 -9.55 7.04
N VAL A 176 -1.05 -9.36 6.00
CA VAL A 176 -0.16 -10.41 5.49
C VAL A 176 0.78 -10.92 6.59
N TYR A 177 1.43 -10.02 7.33
CA TYR A 177 2.26 -10.40 8.47
C TYR A 177 1.45 -11.01 9.62
N GLY A 178 0.21 -10.58 9.84
CA GLY A 178 -0.71 -11.21 10.81
C GLY A 178 -0.92 -12.69 10.53
N LYS A 179 -1.17 -13.02 9.26
CA LYS A 179 -1.34 -14.38 8.78
C LYS A 179 -0.05 -15.19 8.87
N ILE A 180 1.09 -14.60 8.49
CA ILE A 180 2.40 -15.25 8.62
C ILE A 180 2.71 -15.58 10.08
N CYS A 181 2.55 -14.61 10.99
CA CYS A 181 2.76 -14.82 12.43
C CYS A 181 1.79 -15.87 12.97
N SER A 182 0.53 -15.89 12.53
CA SER A 182 -0.44 -16.91 12.94
C SER A 182 -0.02 -18.33 12.56
N VAL A 183 0.58 -18.52 11.39
CA VAL A 183 1.13 -19.83 10.96
C VAL A 183 2.37 -20.19 11.79
N LEU A 184 3.30 -19.24 11.97
CA LEU A 184 4.53 -19.46 12.75
C LEU A 184 4.27 -19.76 14.22
N THR A 185 3.24 -19.17 14.83
CA THR A 185 2.82 -19.49 16.20
C THR A 185 2.39 -20.96 16.33
N LYS A 186 1.74 -21.51 15.29
CA LYS A 186 1.27 -22.91 15.28
C LYS A 186 2.37 -23.90 14.88
N SER A 187 3.35 -23.44 14.10
CA SER A 187 4.43 -24.27 13.54
C SER A 187 5.78 -23.61 13.75
N PRO A 188 6.24 -23.41 14.99
CA PRO A 188 7.52 -22.77 15.25
C PRO A 188 8.68 -23.64 14.77
N GLY A 189 9.69 -23.01 14.17
CA GLY A 189 10.90 -23.69 13.72
C GLY A 189 10.80 -24.37 12.34
N VAL A 190 9.73 -24.15 11.59
CA VAL A 190 9.69 -24.49 10.15
C VAL A 190 10.68 -23.65 9.36
N THR A 191 11.21 -24.20 8.28
CA THR A 191 12.04 -23.47 7.31
C THR A 191 11.21 -22.44 6.53
N GLY A 192 11.86 -21.48 5.88
CA GLY A 192 11.17 -20.53 4.99
C GLY A 192 10.42 -21.23 3.85
N ALA A 193 10.98 -22.29 3.28
CA ALA A 193 10.33 -23.08 2.23
C ALA A 193 9.06 -23.78 2.74
N GLU A 194 9.13 -24.44 3.89
CA GLU A 194 7.96 -25.08 4.52
C GLU A 194 6.89 -24.05 4.90
N LEU A 195 7.31 -22.88 5.40
CA LEU A 195 6.39 -21.78 5.72
C LEU A 195 5.62 -21.31 4.47
N VAL A 196 6.27 -21.23 3.30
CA VAL A 196 5.59 -20.91 2.04
C VAL A 196 4.50 -21.94 1.74
N GLU A 197 4.79 -23.23 1.82
CA GLU A 197 3.78 -24.28 1.55
C GLU A 197 2.61 -24.23 2.54
N LEU A 198 2.87 -23.95 3.83
CA LEU A 198 1.81 -23.75 4.81
C LEU A 198 0.94 -22.53 4.47
N LEU A 199 1.57 -21.43 4.04
CA LEU A 199 0.86 -20.20 3.70
C LEU A 199 0.03 -20.31 2.42
N LEU A 200 0.39 -21.18 1.47
CA LEU A 200 -0.45 -21.44 0.29
C LEU A 200 -1.85 -21.97 0.66
N ASN A 201 -2.02 -22.53 1.86
CA ASN A 201 -3.31 -23.02 2.37
C ASN A 201 -4.07 -21.98 3.21
N VAL A 202 -3.57 -20.75 3.32
CA VAL A 202 -4.23 -19.66 4.05
C VAL A 202 -5.06 -18.82 3.08
N ASP A 203 -6.28 -18.45 3.49
CA ASP A 203 -7.12 -17.54 2.71
C ASP A 203 -6.52 -16.13 2.71
N PHE A 204 -6.11 -15.61 1.55
CA PHE A 204 -5.65 -14.23 1.34
C PHE A 204 -6.64 -13.35 0.58
N SER A 205 -7.90 -13.76 0.41
CA SER A 205 -8.92 -13.04 -0.36
C SER A 205 -9.10 -11.58 0.04
N ALA A 206 -9.01 -11.28 1.34
CA ALA A 206 -9.10 -9.93 1.89
C ALA A 206 -7.79 -9.10 1.75
N ASN A 207 -6.65 -9.74 1.44
CA ASN A 207 -5.38 -9.05 1.23
C ASN A 207 -5.23 -8.70 -0.25
N LYS A 208 -5.69 -7.50 -0.60
CA LYS A 208 -5.46 -6.92 -1.92
C LYS A 208 -3.97 -6.68 -2.11
N SER A 209 -3.35 -7.48 -2.97
CA SER A 209 -2.01 -7.20 -3.47
C SER A 209 -2.00 -7.38 -4.98
N ALA A 210 -0.95 -6.90 -5.63
CA ALA A 210 -0.73 -7.13 -7.06
C ALA A 210 -0.57 -8.62 -7.43
N TYR A 211 -0.85 -9.57 -6.52
CA TYR A 211 -0.56 -10.99 -6.66
C TYR A 211 -1.72 -11.90 -6.24
N THR A 212 -2.88 -11.34 -5.85
CA THR A 212 -4.07 -12.13 -5.45
C THR A 212 -5.22 -11.93 -6.43
N LYS A 213 -5.63 -12.99 -7.12
CA LYS A 213 -6.98 -13.13 -7.69
C LYS A 213 -7.73 -14.17 -6.86
N SER A 214 -8.85 -13.78 -6.27
CA SER A 214 -9.69 -14.66 -5.44
C SER A 214 -8.99 -15.32 -4.24
N GLY A 215 -7.96 -14.67 -3.68
CA GLY A 215 -7.24 -15.16 -2.51
C GLY A 215 -6.10 -16.15 -2.76
N VAL A 216 -5.85 -16.53 -4.02
CA VAL A 216 -4.70 -17.36 -4.41
C VAL A 216 -3.45 -16.50 -4.43
N VAL A 217 -2.38 -16.94 -3.75
CA VAL A 217 -1.07 -16.27 -3.67
C VAL A 217 0.01 -17.12 -4.33
N SER A 218 1.09 -16.50 -4.80
CA SER A 218 2.22 -17.20 -5.41
C SER A 218 3.38 -17.42 -4.44
N ARG A 219 4.19 -18.45 -4.70
CA ARG A 219 5.40 -18.75 -3.91
C ARG A 219 6.41 -17.60 -3.91
N PRO A 220 6.73 -16.94 -5.05
CA PRO A 220 7.63 -15.79 -5.06
C PRO A 220 7.13 -14.62 -4.21
N TRP A 221 5.80 -14.41 -4.15
CA TRP A 221 5.22 -13.36 -3.34
C TRP A 221 5.38 -13.64 -1.84
N LEU A 222 5.07 -14.87 -1.42
CA LEU A 222 5.24 -15.30 -0.03
C LEU A 222 6.70 -15.23 0.39
N ALA A 223 7.64 -15.70 -0.46
CA ALA A 223 9.07 -15.62 -0.20
C ALA A 223 9.53 -14.17 0.05
N LYS A 224 9.11 -13.21 -0.78
CA LYS A 224 9.42 -11.78 -0.60
C LYS A 224 8.86 -11.22 0.71
N TYR A 225 7.67 -11.63 1.13
CA TYR A 225 7.11 -11.21 2.41
C TYR A 225 7.84 -11.83 3.60
N ILE A 226 8.26 -13.10 3.50
CA ILE A 226 9.05 -13.75 4.55
C ILE A 226 10.40 -13.04 4.71
N ASP A 227 11.15 -12.82 3.62
CA ASP A 227 12.40 -12.04 3.66
C ASP A 227 12.15 -10.62 4.20
N GLY A 228 11.04 -10.01 3.77
CA GLY A 228 10.61 -8.69 4.21
C GLY A 228 10.31 -8.59 5.72
N GLY A 229 9.95 -9.72 6.35
CA GLY A 229 9.63 -9.82 7.77
C GLY A 229 10.84 -9.64 8.69
N PHE A 230 12.06 -9.77 8.16
CA PHE A 230 13.32 -9.56 8.89
C PHE A 230 13.79 -8.10 8.87
N TYR A 231 13.29 -7.27 7.95
CA TYR A 231 13.69 -5.85 7.92
C TYR A 231 13.22 -5.13 9.18
N GLU A 232 14.05 -4.24 9.72
CA GLU A 232 13.82 -3.55 10.98
C GLU A 232 12.43 -2.89 11.07
N LYS A 233 11.94 -2.32 9.95
CA LYS A 233 10.61 -1.71 9.88
C LYS A 233 9.46 -2.69 10.18
N ASN A 234 9.62 -3.96 9.83
CA ASN A 234 8.63 -5.01 10.03
C ASN A 234 8.98 -5.86 11.25
N HIS A 235 10.16 -6.49 11.26
CA HIS A 235 10.72 -7.36 12.30
C HIS A 235 9.68 -8.31 12.96
N CYS A 236 8.76 -8.83 12.15
CA CYS A 236 7.68 -9.73 12.57
C CYS A 236 8.12 -11.20 12.57
N ILE A 237 9.27 -11.50 11.97
CA ILE A 237 9.85 -12.83 11.81
C ILE A 237 11.31 -12.74 12.26
N GLN A 238 11.82 -13.78 12.92
CA GLN A 238 13.23 -13.92 13.26
C GLN A 238 13.66 -15.38 13.12
N GLU A 239 14.97 -15.62 13.21
CA GLU A 239 15.50 -16.99 13.22
C GLU A 239 15.05 -17.74 14.48
N PHE A 240 14.74 -19.02 14.32
CA PHE A 240 14.35 -19.90 15.41
C PHE A 240 15.56 -20.11 16.33
N GLN A 241 15.44 -19.66 17.57
CA GLN A 241 16.40 -19.96 18.61
C GLN A 241 15.84 -21.13 19.41
N SER A 242 16.44 -22.31 19.27
CA SER A 242 16.20 -23.38 20.23
C SER A 242 16.61 -22.85 21.59
N SER A 243 15.67 -22.74 22.52
CA SER A 243 16.01 -22.55 23.92
C SER A 243 17.07 -23.59 24.27
N ALA A 244 18.27 -23.14 24.65
CA ALA A 244 19.24 -24.04 25.26
C ALA A 244 18.52 -24.72 26.44
N GLY A 245 18.43 -26.05 26.37
CA GLY A 245 17.79 -26.87 27.41
C GLY A 245 18.49 -26.72 28.75
#